data_AF-A0A135W4F8-F1
#
_entry.id   AF-A0A135W4F8-F1
#
_cell.length_a   1.000
_cell.length_b   1.000
_cell.length_c   1.000
_cell.angle_alpha   90.00
_cell.angle_beta   90.00
_cell.angle_gamma   90.00
#
_symmetry.space_group_name_H-M   'P 1'
#
loop_
_entity.id
_entity.type
_entity.pdbx_description
1 polymer ?
#
loop_
_entity_poly.entity_id
_entity_poly.type
_entity_poly.pdbx_seq_one_letter_code
_entity_poly.pdbx_strand_id
1 'polypeptide(L)'
;MNKEDVISYVKQFYPSTATKDVAKALNLSINQVRTLAKQHKVTKCKTYKQELKQQLVVNRRKWYEDNIPKFEPSHLQEQIIFGSLLGDGYISKGAERSINYYYQEHFGESQRMYREWKLSQLNDLNFKINGNFLHSTSHPYFKKLHSILYPNNTKSLSQSFISQCTHPIFLATLYLDDGSLTISYSYNKQKNTVYCHPSIILYTLNLPPHENHLLADHLNKTFGTNFVVSGHPHGHKSLLKINKEQDVRHLLNVIAPYVKCIPSMEYKTNLETNIKQKTENIYKKYGQSVNIVISSSERNRAYTFEEIELIIKLKTANVTDQAIADQLGRTYWSIVYKIGDLRKKSLL
;
A
#
# COMPACT_ATOMS: atom_id res chain seq x y z
N MET A 1 65.27 30.52 8.18
CA MET A 1 64.83 31.37 7.06
C MET A 1 64.68 32.79 7.57
N ASN A 2 65.24 33.75 6.85
CA ASN A 2 64.99 35.16 7.16
C ASN A 2 63.54 35.53 6.76
N LYS A 3 63.07 36.72 7.12
CA LYS A 3 61.69 37.15 6.86
C LYS A 3 61.37 37.25 5.36
N GLU A 4 62.35 37.59 4.54
CA GLU A 4 62.19 37.72 3.08
C GLU A 4 62.05 36.35 2.41
N ASP A 5 62.82 35.36 2.85
CA ASP A 5 62.73 33.97 2.40
C ASP A 5 61.33 33.40 2.66
N VAL A 6 60.78 33.69 3.85
CA VAL A 6 59.43 33.23 4.24
C VAL A 6 58.37 33.86 3.34
N ILE A 7 58.47 35.16 3.05
CA ILE A 7 57.54 35.86 2.16
C ILE A 7 57.65 35.36 0.73
N SER A 8 58.88 35.15 0.24
CA SER A 8 59.15 34.63 -1.10
C SER A 8 58.56 33.23 -1.27
N TYR A 9 58.78 32.35 -0.29
CA TYR A 9 58.21 31.00 -0.28
C TYR A 9 56.68 31.02 -0.28
N VAL A 10 56.06 31.90 0.54
CA VAL A 10 54.60 32.07 0.55
C VAL A 10 54.10 32.54 -0.82
N LYS A 11 54.75 33.52 -1.47
CA LYS A 11 54.35 33.99 -2.81
C LYS A 11 54.42 32.88 -3.85
N GLN A 12 55.44 32.03 -3.79
CA GLN A 12 55.66 30.96 -4.77
C GLN A 12 54.70 29.79 -4.58
N PHE A 13 54.54 29.28 -3.35
CA PHE A 13 53.88 28.00 -3.12
C PHE A 13 52.45 28.12 -2.55
N TYR A 14 52.11 29.22 -1.87
CA TYR A 14 50.76 29.40 -1.35
C TYR A 14 49.67 29.37 -2.42
N PRO A 15 49.82 29.92 -3.64
CA PRO A 15 48.75 29.92 -4.62
C PRO A 15 48.28 28.52 -5.05
N SER A 16 49.20 27.55 -5.13
CA SER A 16 48.99 26.21 -5.72
C SER A 16 49.06 25.05 -4.74
N THR A 17 49.47 25.27 -3.49
CA THR A 17 49.69 24.20 -2.49
C THR A 17 48.72 24.31 -1.34
N ALA A 18 48.37 23.20 -0.66
CA ALA A 18 47.52 23.29 0.53
C ALA A 18 48.19 24.09 1.65
N THR A 19 47.43 24.93 2.36
CA THR A 19 47.97 25.83 3.39
C THR A 19 48.67 25.07 4.51
N LYS A 20 48.23 23.84 4.82
CA LYS A 20 48.86 22.97 5.81
C LYS A 20 50.30 22.57 5.42
N ASP A 21 50.57 22.38 4.12
CA ASP A 21 51.87 21.92 3.64
C ASP A 21 52.85 23.09 3.58
N VAL A 22 52.37 24.28 3.20
CA VAL A 22 53.14 25.53 3.29
C VAL A 22 53.47 25.87 4.75
N ALA A 23 52.52 25.68 5.66
CA ALA A 23 52.71 25.87 7.10
C ALA A 23 53.77 24.90 7.65
N LYS A 24 53.69 23.62 7.28
CA LYS A 24 54.66 22.59 7.66
C LYS A 24 56.06 22.91 7.15
N ALA A 25 56.21 23.32 5.89
CA ALA A 25 57.50 23.64 5.29
C ALA A 25 58.19 24.85 5.94
N LEU A 26 57.41 25.82 6.43
CA LEU A 26 57.92 27.03 7.06
C LEU A 26 58.03 26.93 8.60
N ASN A 27 57.64 25.79 9.19
CA ASN A 27 57.47 25.62 10.63
C ASN A 27 56.59 26.73 11.26
N LEU A 28 55.49 27.07 10.57
CA LEU A 28 54.51 28.06 11.00
C LEU A 28 53.15 27.39 11.24
N SER A 29 52.28 28.07 11.98
CA SER A 29 50.86 27.70 12.04
C SER A 29 50.14 28.06 10.74
N ILE A 30 49.04 27.33 10.45
CA ILE A 30 48.16 27.62 9.30
C ILE A 30 47.66 29.07 9.32
N ASN A 31 47.38 29.60 10.51
CA ASN A 31 46.90 30.98 10.67
C ASN A 31 48.00 32.00 10.36
N GLN A 32 49.25 31.77 10.80
CA GLN A 32 50.38 32.64 10.45
C GLN A 32 50.58 32.70 8.93
N VAL A 33 50.52 31.56 8.22
CA VAL A 33 50.63 31.53 6.76
C VAL A 33 49.47 32.28 6.08
N ARG A 34 48.23 32.11 6.56
CA ARG A 34 47.06 32.85 6.03
C ARG A 34 47.21 34.36 6.22
N THR A 35 47.68 34.79 7.38
CA THR A 35 47.92 36.20 7.69
C THR A 35 48.99 36.78 6.78
N LEU A 36 50.12 36.08 6.60
CA LEU A 36 51.20 36.50 5.68
C LEU A 36 50.70 36.61 4.24
N ALA A 37 49.98 35.59 3.75
CA ALA A 37 49.42 35.63 2.40
C ALA A 37 48.45 36.81 2.22
N LYS A 38 47.59 37.09 3.20
CA LYS A 38 46.66 38.23 3.19
C LYS A 38 47.41 39.57 3.18
N GLN A 39 48.39 39.75 4.06
CA GLN A 39 49.20 40.97 4.14
C GLN A 39 49.92 41.27 2.82
N HIS A 40 50.36 40.23 2.11
CA HIS A 40 51.07 40.36 0.84
C HIS A 40 50.16 40.15 -0.40
N LYS A 41 48.84 40.21 -0.25
CA LYS A 41 47.85 40.09 -1.34
C LYS A 41 48.01 38.80 -2.19
N VAL A 42 48.56 37.74 -1.62
CA VAL A 42 48.70 36.43 -2.28
C VAL A 42 47.42 35.63 -2.07
N THR A 43 46.80 35.20 -3.17
CA THR A 43 45.56 34.41 -3.12
C THR A 43 45.76 33.04 -3.77
N LYS A 44 44.89 32.08 -3.44
CA LYS A 44 44.85 30.78 -4.11
C LYS A 44 44.55 30.96 -5.60
N CYS A 45 45.31 30.29 -6.46
CA CYS A 45 45.08 30.31 -7.90
C CYS A 45 43.76 29.60 -8.25
N LYS A 46 43.21 29.90 -9.44
CA LYS A 46 41.93 29.34 -9.92
C LYS A 46 41.99 27.82 -10.01
N THR A 47 43.09 27.27 -10.54
CA THR A 47 43.32 25.83 -10.70
C THR A 47 43.25 25.10 -9.36
N TYR A 48 44.02 25.55 -8.36
CA TYR A 48 43.99 24.96 -7.02
C TYR A 48 42.59 25.01 -6.40
N LYS A 49 41.86 26.13 -6.55
CA LYS A 49 40.47 26.23 -6.06
C LYS A 49 39.54 25.22 -6.73
N GLN A 50 39.71 24.98 -8.03
CA GLN A 50 38.92 24.01 -8.79
C GLN A 50 39.23 22.57 -8.36
N GLU A 51 40.52 22.22 -8.24
CA GLU A 51 40.96 20.90 -7.77
C GLU A 51 40.49 20.62 -6.34
N LEU A 52 40.66 21.58 -5.43
CA LEU A 52 40.18 21.47 -4.06
C LEU A 52 38.65 21.27 -4.02
N LYS A 53 37.90 21.99 -4.87
CA LYS A 53 36.45 21.80 -4.97
C LYS A 53 36.11 20.39 -5.43
N GLN A 54 36.80 19.86 -6.45
CA GLN A 54 36.59 18.48 -6.93
C GLN A 54 36.90 17.46 -5.83
N GLN A 55 38.03 17.61 -5.15
CA GLN A 55 38.42 16.73 -4.03
C GLN A 55 37.39 16.76 -2.89
N LEU A 56 36.90 17.95 -2.50
CA LEU A 56 35.88 18.08 -1.47
C LEU A 56 34.57 17.40 -1.87
N VAL A 57 34.18 17.46 -3.15
CA VAL A 57 33.00 16.74 -3.66
C VAL A 57 33.20 15.23 -3.57
N VAL A 58 34.36 14.71 -3.98
CA VAL A 58 34.69 13.28 -3.89
C VAL A 58 34.71 12.82 -2.44
N ASN A 59 35.38 13.55 -1.55
CA ASN A 59 35.47 13.21 -0.13
C ASN A 59 34.09 13.24 0.54
N ARG A 60 33.25 14.22 0.21
CA ARG A 60 31.88 14.29 0.73
C ARG A 60 31.03 13.11 0.24
N ARG A 61 31.20 12.71 -1.02
CA ARG A 61 30.51 11.54 -1.58
C ARG A 61 30.94 10.26 -0.87
N LYS A 62 32.25 10.05 -0.71
CA LYS A 62 32.80 8.89 0.00
C LYS A 62 32.31 8.84 1.45
N TRP A 63 32.41 9.96 2.18
CA TRP A 63 31.87 10.05 3.54
C TRP A 63 30.38 9.70 3.58
N TYR A 64 29.59 10.16 2.61
CA TYR A 64 28.18 9.80 2.55
C TYR A 64 27.97 8.30 2.32
N GLU A 65 28.68 7.70 1.35
CA GLU A 65 28.62 6.26 1.03
C GLU A 65 29.03 5.40 2.23
N ASP A 66 30.06 5.82 2.98
CA ASP A 66 30.55 5.15 4.19
C ASP A 66 29.60 5.31 5.40
N ASN A 67 28.67 6.28 5.36
CA ASN A 67 27.76 6.61 6.47
C ASN A 67 26.28 6.46 6.08
N ILE A 68 25.96 5.65 5.07
CA ILE A 68 24.57 5.34 4.75
C ILE A 68 23.97 4.54 5.93
N PRO A 69 22.85 5.00 6.53
CA PRO A 69 22.21 4.27 7.61
C PRO A 69 21.84 2.86 7.17
N LYS A 70 22.03 1.88 8.05
CA LYS A 70 21.57 0.51 7.81
C LYS A 70 20.07 0.52 7.54
N PHE A 71 19.66 -0.10 6.44
CA PHE A 71 18.25 -0.23 6.05
C PHE A 71 18.06 -1.60 5.39
N GLU A 72 17.65 -2.56 6.21
CA GLU A 72 17.43 -3.95 5.84
C GLU A 72 16.04 -4.34 6.31
N PRO A 73 14.98 -4.02 5.53
CA PRO A 73 13.63 -4.37 5.92
C PRO A 73 13.50 -5.89 6.01
N SER A 74 12.90 -6.38 7.09
CA SER A 74 12.44 -7.77 7.13
C SER A 74 11.39 -8.01 6.05
N HIS A 75 11.14 -9.27 5.69
CA HIS A 75 10.12 -9.61 4.71
C HIS A 75 8.76 -8.97 5.07
N LEU A 76 8.34 -9.01 6.33
CA LEU A 76 7.07 -8.41 6.75
C LEU A 76 7.02 -6.89 6.49
N GLN A 77 8.13 -6.19 6.76
CA GLN A 77 8.26 -4.75 6.55
C GLN A 77 8.29 -4.38 5.07
N GLU A 78 8.98 -5.17 4.24
CA GLU A 78 8.93 -5.01 2.78
C GLU A 78 7.49 -5.10 2.27
N GLN A 79 6.71 -6.06 2.78
CA GLN A 79 5.33 -6.26 2.36
C GLN A 79 4.41 -5.09 2.75
N ILE A 80 4.63 -4.48 3.92
CA ILE A 80 3.98 -3.24 4.33
C ILE A 80 4.38 -2.09 3.39
N ILE A 81 5.67 -1.92 3.13
CA ILE A 81 6.18 -0.87 2.23
C ILE A 81 5.58 -1.05 0.82
N PHE A 82 5.54 -2.28 0.30
CA PHE A 82 4.98 -2.57 -1.03
C PHE A 82 3.49 -2.32 -1.11
N GLY A 83 2.73 -2.78 -0.11
CA GLY A 83 1.27 -2.58 -0.06
C GLY A 83 0.96 -1.09 -0.02
N SER A 84 1.72 -0.34 0.77
CA SER A 84 1.52 1.09 0.88
C SER A 84 1.97 1.88 -0.35
N LEU A 85 3.05 1.47 -1.00
CA LEU A 85 3.48 2.08 -2.26
C LEU A 85 2.50 1.88 -3.42
N LEU A 86 1.66 0.84 -3.37
CA LEU A 86 0.55 0.71 -4.32
C LEU A 86 -0.68 1.53 -3.90
N GLY A 87 -0.86 1.72 -2.59
CA GLY A 87 -1.87 2.60 -2.01
C GLY A 87 -1.45 4.08 -1.95
N ASP A 88 -1.60 4.66 -0.76
CA ASP A 88 -1.39 6.08 -0.44
C ASP A 88 0.09 6.53 -0.50
N GLY A 89 1.02 5.57 -0.40
CA GLY A 89 2.45 5.82 -0.39
C GLY A 89 3.02 6.14 -1.77
N TYR A 90 4.09 6.93 -1.78
CA TYR A 90 4.86 7.23 -2.97
C TYR A 90 6.35 7.37 -2.67
N ILE A 91 7.18 7.19 -3.70
CA ILE A 91 8.62 7.43 -3.61
C ILE A 91 8.93 8.82 -4.17
N SER A 92 9.60 9.64 -3.37
CA SER A 92 9.98 11.00 -3.74
C SER A 92 11.49 11.18 -3.73
N LYS A 93 11.94 12.15 -4.53
CA LYS A 93 13.30 12.66 -4.50
C LYS A 93 13.29 13.96 -3.69
N GLY A 94 14.32 14.17 -2.87
CA GLY A 94 14.48 15.43 -2.14
C GLY A 94 14.82 16.59 -3.09
N ALA A 95 15.76 17.45 -2.67
CA ALA A 95 16.29 18.50 -3.56
C ALA A 95 16.85 17.90 -4.86
N GLU A 96 16.91 18.69 -5.94
CA GLU A 96 17.38 18.26 -7.28
C GLU A 96 18.73 17.50 -7.25
N ARG A 97 19.65 17.98 -6.41
CA ARG A 97 20.98 17.39 -6.17
C ARG A 97 20.99 16.08 -5.37
N SER A 98 19.84 15.62 -4.88
CA SER A 98 19.76 14.38 -4.10
C SER A 98 20.05 13.19 -5.00
N ILE A 99 20.81 12.21 -4.50
CA ILE A 99 21.15 11.00 -5.28
C ILE A 99 20.15 9.88 -5.01
N ASN A 100 19.60 9.87 -3.80
CA ASN A 100 18.69 8.85 -3.29
C ASN A 100 17.27 9.39 -3.14
N TYR A 101 16.35 8.44 -3.01
CA TYR A 101 14.92 8.68 -2.86
C TYR A 101 14.49 8.27 -1.46
N TYR A 102 13.30 8.69 -1.06
CA TYR A 102 12.68 8.31 0.20
C TYR A 102 11.21 7.97 -0.04
N TYR A 103 10.69 7.03 0.74
CA TYR A 103 9.25 6.81 0.87
C TYR A 103 8.59 7.99 1.60
N GLN A 104 7.41 8.38 1.14
CA GLN A 104 6.53 9.35 1.78
C GLN A 104 5.06 9.00 1.57
N GLU A 105 4.23 9.37 2.53
CA GLU A 105 2.78 9.22 2.49
C GLU A 105 2.14 10.39 3.23
N HIS A 106 1.18 11.06 2.58
CA HIS A 106 0.38 12.11 3.20
C HIS A 106 -0.89 11.50 3.80
N PHE A 107 -1.39 12.03 4.91
CA PHE A 107 -2.60 11.52 5.55
C PHE A 107 -3.38 12.60 6.32
N GLY A 108 -4.70 12.40 6.44
CA GLY A 108 -5.55 13.23 7.28
C GLY A 108 -5.57 12.77 8.73
N GLU A 109 -6.06 13.62 9.64
CA GLU A 109 -6.06 13.32 11.08
C GLU A 109 -6.83 12.03 11.43
N SER A 110 -7.92 11.73 10.72
CA SER A 110 -8.68 10.48 10.89
C SER A 110 -7.88 9.21 10.59
N GLN A 111 -6.78 9.32 9.83
CA GLN A 111 -5.89 8.22 9.49
C GLN A 111 -4.64 8.15 10.39
N ARG A 112 -4.45 9.10 11.32
CA ARG A 112 -3.22 9.19 12.13
C ARG A 112 -2.90 7.90 12.86
N MET A 113 -3.87 7.32 13.57
CA MET A 113 -3.70 6.06 14.31
C MET A 113 -3.18 4.92 13.41
N TYR A 114 -3.66 4.84 12.18
CA TYR A 114 -3.18 3.83 11.23
C TYR A 114 -1.75 4.11 10.75
N ARG A 115 -1.36 5.37 10.59
CA ARG A 115 0.04 5.72 10.26
C ARG A 115 0.98 5.49 11.43
N GLU A 116 0.54 5.71 12.65
CA GLU A 116 1.28 5.36 13.86
C GLU A 116 1.45 3.84 13.97
N TRP A 117 0.40 3.07 13.64
CA TRP A 117 0.53 1.62 13.49
C TRP A 117 1.59 1.25 12.45
N LYS A 118 1.57 1.82 11.22
CA LYS A 118 2.62 1.56 10.21
C LYS A 118 4.01 1.91 10.73
N LEU A 119 4.16 3.06 11.39
CA LEU A 119 5.42 3.50 12.00
C LEU A 119 5.94 2.48 13.03
N SER A 120 5.04 1.94 13.87
CA SER A 120 5.41 0.92 14.86
C SER A 120 5.94 -0.37 14.21
N GLN A 121 5.41 -0.74 13.04
CA GLN A 121 5.87 -1.91 12.29
C GLN A 121 7.22 -1.67 11.58
N LEU A 122 7.59 -0.41 11.35
CA LEU A 122 8.79 0.02 10.62
C LEU A 122 9.81 0.73 11.54
N ASN A 123 9.75 0.46 12.85
CA ASN A 123 10.43 1.24 13.88
C ASN A 123 11.96 1.22 13.79
N ASP A 124 12.57 0.14 13.30
CA ASP A 124 14.01 -0.03 13.11
C ASP A 124 14.51 0.51 11.75
N LEU A 125 13.61 0.96 10.87
CA LEU A 125 13.93 1.48 9.53
C LEU A 125 13.99 3.00 9.46
N ASN A 126 14.08 3.69 10.60
CA ASN A 126 14.16 5.15 10.71
C ASN A 126 13.02 5.91 9.99
N PHE A 127 11.83 5.30 9.93
CA PHE A 127 10.62 6.02 9.54
C PHE A 127 10.23 7.03 10.63
N LYS A 128 9.53 8.08 10.23
CA LYS A 128 9.02 9.08 11.15
C LYS A 128 7.74 9.72 10.64
N ILE A 129 6.93 10.17 11.58
CA ILE A 129 5.80 11.05 11.31
C ILE A 129 6.23 12.49 11.59
N ASN A 130 6.01 13.38 10.63
CA ASN A 130 6.18 14.81 10.79
C ASN A 130 4.92 15.52 10.27
N GLY A 131 4.13 16.08 11.19
CA GLY A 131 2.80 16.60 10.88
C GLY A 131 1.89 15.52 10.31
N ASN A 132 1.52 15.69 9.04
CA ASN A 132 0.61 14.82 8.28
C ASN A 132 1.34 13.93 7.26
N PHE A 133 2.65 13.72 7.47
CA PHE A 133 3.46 12.88 6.61
C PHE A 133 4.13 11.76 7.39
N LEU A 134 3.94 10.52 6.93
CA LEU A 134 4.79 9.39 7.31
C LEU A 134 5.87 9.27 6.24
N HIS A 135 7.14 9.29 6.63
CA HIS A 135 8.21 9.23 5.66
C HIS A 135 9.47 8.55 6.21
N SER A 136 10.28 8.04 5.29
CA SER A 136 11.57 7.42 5.58
C SER A 136 12.71 8.42 5.43
N THR A 137 13.93 8.00 5.80
CA THR A 137 15.18 8.63 5.37
C THR A 137 15.48 8.32 3.91
N SER A 138 16.16 9.23 3.20
CA SER A 138 16.60 8.95 1.83
C SER A 138 17.64 7.82 1.78
N HIS A 139 17.38 6.79 0.98
CA HIS A 139 18.18 5.56 0.96
C HIS A 139 18.29 4.95 -0.45
N PRO A 140 19.41 4.28 -0.80
CA PRO A 140 19.54 3.54 -2.07
C PRO A 140 18.44 2.49 -2.31
N TYR A 141 17.89 1.90 -1.25
CA TYR A 141 16.76 0.97 -1.33
C TYR A 141 15.57 1.58 -2.07
N PHE A 142 15.14 2.79 -1.68
CA PHE A 142 14.03 3.49 -2.35
C PHE A 142 14.41 3.97 -3.75
N LYS A 143 15.69 4.25 -4.02
CA LYS A 143 16.15 4.53 -5.39
C LYS A 143 15.97 3.31 -6.30
N LYS A 144 16.32 2.11 -5.81
CA LYS A 144 16.10 0.85 -6.53
C LYS A 144 14.61 0.61 -6.73
N LEU A 145 13.79 0.74 -5.69
CA LEU A 145 12.33 0.60 -5.82
C LEU A 145 11.73 1.63 -6.79
N HIS A 146 12.19 2.88 -6.77
CA HIS A 146 11.73 3.92 -7.70
C HIS A 146 11.97 3.50 -9.15
N SER A 147 13.14 2.93 -9.46
CA SER A 147 13.45 2.47 -10.82
C SER A 147 12.53 1.35 -11.32
N ILE A 148 11.95 0.58 -10.40
CA ILE A 148 11.04 -0.53 -10.69
C ILE A 148 9.60 -0.04 -10.80
N LEU A 149 9.16 0.79 -9.85
CA LEU A 149 7.77 1.22 -9.71
C LEU A 149 7.43 2.49 -10.48
N TYR A 150 8.42 3.29 -10.87
CA TYR A 150 8.22 4.56 -11.55
C TYR A 150 9.03 4.65 -12.84
N PRO A 151 8.87 3.69 -13.79
CA PRO A 151 9.46 3.84 -15.11
C PRO A 151 8.93 5.15 -15.72
N ASN A 152 9.84 5.99 -16.22
CA ASN A 152 9.50 7.32 -16.73
C ASN A 152 8.78 8.24 -15.72
N ASN A 153 9.07 8.09 -14.42
CA ASN A 153 8.48 8.87 -13.32
C ASN A 153 6.95 8.70 -13.17
N THR A 154 6.36 7.64 -13.72
CA THR A 154 4.94 7.33 -13.59
C THR A 154 4.78 6.00 -12.87
N LYS A 155 3.92 5.95 -11.84
CA LYS A 155 3.68 4.70 -11.08
C LYS A 155 3.18 3.62 -12.04
N SER A 156 3.82 2.46 -12.05
CA SER A 156 3.50 1.31 -12.89
C SER A 156 3.76 0.02 -12.12
N LEU A 157 2.92 -0.98 -12.37
CA LEU A 157 3.00 -2.30 -11.79
C LEU A 157 3.57 -3.31 -12.80
N SER A 158 4.73 -3.88 -12.46
CA SER A 158 5.35 -4.94 -13.26
C SER A 158 5.13 -6.33 -12.64
N GLN A 159 5.14 -7.36 -13.48
CA GLN A 159 5.06 -8.76 -13.03
C GLN A 159 6.17 -9.11 -12.04
N SER A 160 7.39 -8.60 -12.26
CA SER A 160 8.55 -8.83 -11.39
C SER A 160 8.42 -8.17 -10.03
N PHE A 161 7.71 -7.04 -9.94
CA PHE A 161 7.43 -6.41 -8.64
C PHE A 161 6.34 -7.18 -7.91
N ILE A 162 5.19 -7.38 -8.55
CA ILE A 162 4.03 -7.97 -7.87
C ILE A 162 4.28 -9.42 -7.43
N SER A 163 5.13 -10.18 -8.13
CA SER A 163 5.52 -11.54 -7.70
C SER A 163 6.25 -11.58 -6.35
N GLN A 164 6.76 -10.45 -5.87
CA GLN A 164 7.38 -10.35 -4.54
C GLN A 164 6.34 -10.11 -3.44
N CYS A 165 5.12 -9.70 -3.78
CA CYS A 165 4.04 -9.33 -2.85
C CYS A 165 3.25 -10.56 -2.38
N THR A 166 3.84 -11.41 -1.55
CA THR A 166 3.33 -12.75 -1.23
C THR A 166 2.69 -12.88 0.14
N HIS A 167 2.93 -11.95 1.06
CA HIS A 167 2.44 -12.05 2.43
C HIS A 167 1.09 -11.34 2.61
N PRO A 168 0.12 -11.89 3.36
CA PRO A 168 -1.21 -11.26 3.53
C PRO A 168 -1.20 -9.83 4.08
N ILE A 169 -0.14 -9.44 4.81
CA ILE A 169 0.02 -8.06 5.28
C ILE A 169 0.12 -7.06 4.13
N PHE A 170 0.66 -7.46 2.96
CA PHE A 170 0.66 -6.63 1.76
C PHE A 170 -0.78 -6.29 1.35
N LEU A 171 -1.65 -7.30 1.26
CA LEU A 171 -3.06 -7.12 0.95
C LEU A 171 -3.77 -6.29 2.02
N ALA A 172 -3.46 -6.53 3.31
CA ALA A 172 -4.00 -5.74 4.41
C ALA A 172 -3.64 -4.25 4.28
N THR A 173 -2.36 -3.93 4.04
CA THR A 173 -1.91 -2.54 3.87
C THR A 173 -2.54 -1.88 2.65
N LEU A 174 -2.56 -2.56 1.50
CA LEU A 174 -3.19 -2.04 0.28
C LEU A 174 -4.69 -1.77 0.50
N TYR A 175 -5.40 -2.70 1.15
CA TYR A 175 -6.83 -2.56 1.45
C TYR A 175 -7.11 -1.43 2.45
N LEU A 176 -6.28 -1.28 3.47
CA LEU A 176 -6.48 -0.21 4.46
C LEU A 176 -6.15 1.17 3.90
N ASP A 177 -5.26 1.27 2.92
CA ASP A 177 -4.98 2.52 2.18
C ASP A 177 -6.14 2.81 1.21
N ASP A 178 -6.29 2.02 0.15
CA ASP A 178 -7.16 2.31 -1.00
C ASP A 178 -8.44 1.47 -1.08
N GLY A 179 -8.71 0.63 -0.07
CA GLY A 179 -9.89 -0.21 -0.03
C GLY A 179 -11.10 0.44 0.64
N SER A 180 -12.29 -0.08 0.32
CA SER A 180 -13.54 0.29 0.99
C SER A 180 -14.47 -0.92 1.12
N LEU A 181 -15.07 -1.05 2.29
CA LEU A 181 -16.17 -1.97 2.55
C LEU A 181 -17.50 -1.25 2.35
N THR A 182 -18.32 -1.77 1.45
CA THR A 182 -19.57 -1.12 1.06
C THR A 182 -20.74 -2.07 1.21
N ILE A 183 -21.84 -1.59 1.79
CA ILE A 183 -23.13 -2.31 1.82
C ILE A 183 -24.10 -1.57 0.90
N SER A 184 -24.15 -2.02 -0.35
CA SER A 184 -25.14 -1.54 -1.31
C SER A 184 -26.50 -2.20 -1.06
N TYR A 185 -27.59 -1.64 -1.58
CA TYR A 185 -28.89 -2.26 -1.42
C TYR A 185 -29.82 -2.00 -2.60
N SER A 186 -30.79 -2.89 -2.79
CA SER A 186 -31.90 -2.75 -3.73
C SER A 186 -33.23 -2.91 -2.97
N TYR A 187 -34.26 -2.14 -3.35
CA TYR A 187 -35.57 -2.20 -2.69
C TYR A 187 -36.63 -2.79 -3.63
N ASN A 188 -37.22 -3.91 -3.24
CA ASN A 188 -38.39 -4.49 -3.88
C ASN A 188 -39.66 -4.01 -3.17
N LYS A 189 -40.36 -3.06 -3.82
CA LYS A 189 -41.60 -2.48 -3.31
C LYS A 189 -42.74 -3.50 -3.16
N GLN A 190 -42.87 -4.43 -4.10
CA GLN A 190 -43.97 -5.41 -4.10
C GLN A 190 -43.88 -6.37 -2.91
N LYS A 191 -42.66 -6.77 -2.54
CA LYS A 191 -42.39 -7.67 -1.40
C LYS A 191 -42.08 -6.92 -0.11
N ASN A 192 -42.14 -5.59 -0.12
CA ASN A 192 -41.66 -4.73 0.98
C ASN A 192 -40.29 -5.21 1.54
N THR A 193 -39.35 -5.54 0.64
CA THR A 193 -38.09 -6.20 1.00
C THR A 193 -36.89 -5.45 0.43
N VAL A 194 -35.90 -5.15 1.27
CA VAL A 194 -34.60 -4.58 0.90
C VAL A 194 -33.53 -5.67 0.91
N TYR A 195 -32.84 -5.84 -0.22
CA TYR A 195 -31.72 -6.76 -0.34
C TYR A 195 -30.41 -5.98 -0.21
N CYS A 196 -29.58 -6.35 0.76
CA CYS A 196 -28.28 -5.74 1.00
C CYS A 196 -27.17 -6.60 0.42
N HIS A 197 -26.19 -5.97 -0.24
CA HIS A 197 -25.09 -6.63 -0.92
C HIS A 197 -23.75 -6.04 -0.44
N PRO A 198 -23.06 -6.74 0.46
CA PRO A 198 -21.69 -6.40 0.83
C PRO A 198 -20.74 -6.54 -0.36
N SER A 199 -19.86 -5.56 -0.54
CA SER A 199 -18.78 -5.59 -1.53
C SER A 199 -17.54 -4.89 -1.03
N ILE A 200 -16.38 -5.38 -1.46
CA ILE A 200 -15.09 -4.72 -1.28
C ILE A 200 -14.67 -4.08 -2.60
N ILE A 201 -14.20 -2.84 -2.54
CA ILE A 201 -13.67 -2.09 -3.68
C ILE A 201 -12.23 -1.69 -3.34
N LEU A 202 -11.28 -1.92 -4.24
CA LEU A 202 -9.94 -1.30 -4.19
C LEU A 202 -9.86 -0.22 -5.26
N TYR A 203 -9.64 1.03 -4.86
CA TYR A 203 -9.62 2.19 -5.74
C TYR A 203 -8.26 2.35 -6.47
N THR A 204 -7.89 1.35 -7.27
CA THR A 204 -6.66 1.31 -8.07
C THR A 204 -6.73 2.15 -9.34
N LEU A 205 -7.31 3.35 -9.23
CA LEU A 205 -7.61 4.28 -10.34
C LEU A 205 -6.34 4.88 -10.97
N ASN A 206 -5.22 4.79 -10.27
CA ASN A 206 -3.88 5.17 -10.69
C ASN A 206 -3.20 4.13 -11.59
N LEU A 207 -3.73 2.90 -11.67
CA LEU A 207 -3.19 1.84 -12.52
C LEU A 207 -4.01 1.74 -13.82
N PRO A 208 -3.36 1.57 -14.99
CA PRO A 208 -4.06 1.28 -16.23
C PRO A 208 -4.75 -0.10 -16.18
N PRO A 209 -5.77 -0.35 -17.03
CA PRO A 209 -6.56 -1.58 -16.97
C PRO A 209 -5.75 -2.88 -17.02
N HIS A 210 -4.69 -2.95 -17.82
CA HIS A 210 -3.85 -4.15 -17.89
C HIS A 210 -3.08 -4.43 -16.60
N GLU A 211 -2.64 -3.38 -15.89
CA GLU A 211 -2.02 -3.50 -14.56
C GLU A 211 -3.05 -3.86 -13.48
N ASN A 212 -4.30 -3.39 -13.62
CA ASN A 212 -5.40 -3.84 -12.77
C ASN A 212 -5.69 -5.33 -12.95
N HIS A 213 -5.67 -5.86 -14.17
CA HIS A 213 -5.78 -7.31 -14.40
C HIS A 213 -4.61 -8.06 -13.75
N LEU A 214 -3.38 -7.58 -13.94
CA LEU A 214 -2.19 -8.16 -13.32
C LEU A 214 -2.30 -8.20 -11.79
N LEU A 215 -2.75 -7.10 -11.17
CA LEU A 215 -2.97 -7.05 -9.72
C LEU A 215 -4.07 -8.02 -9.29
N ALA A 216 -5.21 -8.05 -9.98
CA ALA A 216 -6.32 -8.94 -9.67
C ALA A 216 -5.89 -10.42 -9.74
N ASP A 217 -5.21 -10.82 -10.82
CA ASP A 217 -4.72 -12.18 -11.03
C ASP A 217 -3.75 -12.59 -9.92
N HIS A 218 -2.83 -11.70 -9.56
CA HIS A 218 -1.89 -11.94 -8.47
C HIS A 218 -2.59 -12.09 -7.12
N LEU A 219 -3.50 -11.17 -6.78
CA LEU A 219 -4.23 -11.22 -5.50
C LEU A 219 -5.07 -12.51 -5.40
N ASN A 220 -5.77 -12.86 -6.47
CA ASN A 220 -6.62 -14.03 -6.53
C ASN A 220 -5.80 -15.32 -6.41
N LYS A 221 -4.70 -15.42 -7.14
CA LYS A 221 -3.80 -16.58 -7.09
C LYS A 221 -3.10 -16.72 -5.74
N THR A 222 -2.63 -15.61 -5.17
CA THR A 222 -1.75 -15.62 -3.99
C THR A 222 -2.55 -15.72 -2.68
N PHE A 223 -3.70 -15.06 -2.61
CA PHE A 223 -4.49 -14.96 -1.38
C PHE A 223 -5.85 -15.66 -1.46
N GLY A 224 -6.15 -16.32 -2.58
CA GLY A 224 -7.43 -17.00 -2.80
C GLY A 224 -8.62 -16.03 -2.87
N THR A 225 -8.38 -14.75 -3.16
CA THR A 225 -9.45 -13.76 -3.35
C THR A 225 -10.13 -13.93 -4.72
N ASN A 226 -11.20 -13.18 -4.95
CA ASN A 226 -11.94 -13.19 -6.21
C ASN A 226 -12.22 -11.76 -6.72
N PHE A 227 -11.18 -10.94 -6.80
CA PHE A 227 -11.24 -9.62 -7.40
C PHE A 227 -11.54 -9.71 -8.89
N VAL A 228 -12.44 -8.85 -9.36
CA VAL A 228 -12.70 -8.61 -10.78
C VAL A 228 -12.40 -7.16 -11.11
N VAL A 229 -11.89 -6.91 -12.30
CA VAL A 229 -11.72 -5.56 -12.83
C VAL A 229 -13.09 -5.00 -13.20
N SER A 230 -13.43 -3.83 -12.68
CA SER A 230 -14.70 -3.14 -12.93
C SER A 230 -14.44 -1.74 -13.46
N GLY A 231 -15.35 -1.24 -14.31
CA GLY A 231 -15.29 0.12 -14.82
C GLY A 231 -15.55 1.18 -13.73
N HIS A 232 -14.96 2.36 -13.90
CA HIS A 232 -15.15 3.53 -13.04
C HIS A 232 -15.08 4.83 -13.87
N PRO A 233 -15.77 5.92 -13.49
CA PRO A 233 -15.74 7.17 -14.27
C PRO A 233 -14.42 7.95 -14.17
N HIS A 234 -13.63 7.73 -13.12
CA HIS A 234 -12.43 8.52 -12.82
C HIS A 234 -11.13 7.74 -13.05
N GLY A 235 -10.01 8.47 -13.13
CA GLY A 235 -8.66 7.91 -13.33
C GLY A 235 -8.53 7.13 -14.63
N HIS A 236 -7.85 5.99 -14.58
CA HIS A 236 -7.73 5.05 -15.69
C HIS A 236 -8.99 4.22 -15.97
N LYS A 237 -10.14 4.68 -15.47
CA LYS A 237 -11.48 4.14 -15.72
C LYS A 237 -11.69 2.68 -15.29
N SER A 238 -10.84 2.17 -14.41
CA SER A 238 -10.94 0.81 -13.88
C SER A 238 -10.47 0.73 -12.44
N LEU A 239 -11.04 -0.22 -11.69
CA LEU A 239 -10.73 -0.53 -10.29
C LEU A 239 -10.94 -2.03 -10.03
N LEU A 240 -10.60 -2.52 -8.84
CA LEU A 240 -10.88 -3.91 -8.46
C LEU A 240 -12.07 -4.03 -7.51
N LYS A 241 -12.90 -5.06 -7.69
CA LYS A 241 -14.08 -5.29 -6.87
C LYS A 241 -14.28 -6.76 -6.49
N ILE A 242 -14.75 -7.00 -5.28
CA ILE A 242 -15.32 -8.27 -4.82
C ILE A 242 -16.81 -8.05 -4.57
N ASN A 243 -17.67 -8.87 -5.19
CA ASN A 243 -19.13 -8.72 -5.13
C ASN A 243 -19.86 -9.84 -4.37
N LYS A 244 -19.21 -10.99 -4.15
CA LYS A 244 -19.84 -12.11 -3.45
C LYS A 244 -19.53 -12.01 -1.96
N GLU A 245 -20.53 -12.27 -1.14
CA GLU A 245 -20.43 -12.08 0.31
C GLU A 245 -19.41 -13.04 0.96
N GLN A 246 -19.35 -14.31 0.55
CA GLN A 246 -18.28 -15.24 0.97
C GLN A 246 -16.88 -14.72 0.65
N ASP A 247 -16.68 -14.07 -0.50
CA ASP A 247 -15.37 -13.62 -0.94
C ASP A 247 -14.97 -12.35 -0.16
N VAL A 248 -15.96 -11.52 0.20
CA VAL A 248 -15.78 -10.41 1.15
C VAL A 248 -15.33 -10.95 2.50
N ARG A 249 -16.03 -11.93 3.06
CA ARG A 249 -15.65 -12.58 4.33
C ARG A 249 -14.27 -13.21 4.24
N HIS A 250 -13.96 -13.89 3.14
CA HIS A 250 -12.66 -14.50 2.90
C HIS A 250 -11.54 -13.46 2.99
N LEU A 251 -11.64 -12.35 2.26
CA LEU A 251 -10.62 -11.29 2.33
C LEU A 251 -10.47 -10.76 3.76
N LEU A 252 -11.57 -10.45 4.43
CA LEU A 252 -11.53 -9.92 5.81
C LEU A 252 -10.88 -10.92 6.78
N ASN A 253 -11.13 -12.22 6.60
CA ASN A 253 -10.49 -13.28 7.38
C ASN A 253 -8.99 -13.39 7.10
N VAL A 254 -8.58 -13.29 5.83
CA VAL A 254 -7.16 -13.33 5.43
C VAL A 254 -6.37 -12.20 6.09
N ILE A 255 -6.94 -10.99 6.15
CA ILE A 255 -6.24 -9.82 6.71
C ILE A 255 -6.44 -9.66 8.23
N ALA A 256 -7.42 -10.35 8.82
CA ALA A 256 -7.79 -10.20 10.23
C ALA A 256 -6.63 -10.26 11.22
N PRO A 257 -5.62 -11.16 11.07
CA PRO A 257 -4.49 -11.21 12.00
C PRO A 257 -3.69 -9.91 12.10
N TYR A 258 -3.71 -9.06 11.06
CA TYR A 258 -2.87 -7.87 10.95
C TYR A 258 -3.58 -6.56 11.26
N VAL A 259 -4.92 -6.55 11.27
CA VAL A 259 -5.72 -5.31 11.34
C VAL A 259 -6.51 -5.15 12.64
N LYS A 260 -6.61 -6.20 13.47
CA LYS A 260 -7.37 -6.19 14.73
C LYS A 260 -6.94 -5.11 15.72
N CYS A 261 -5.66 -4.70 15.69
CA CYS A 261 -5.11 -3.69 16.59
C CYS A 261 -5.22 -2.25 16.04
N ILE A 262 -6.06 -2.01 15.03
CA ILE A 262 -6.23 -0.70 14.39
C ILE A 262 -7.70 -0.25 14.47
N PRO A 263 -8.21 0.14 15.67
CA PRO A 263 -9.63 0.49 15.85
C PRO A 263 -10.15 1.56 14.89
N SER A 264 -9.30 2.53 14.52
CA SER A 264 -9.66 3.57 13.56
C SER A 264 -10.03 3.04 12.17
N MET A 265 -9.68 1.78 11.86
CA MET A 265 -9.96 1.12 10.58
C MET A 265 -11.06 0.06 10.67
N GLU A 266 -11.79 -0.02 11.79
CA GLU A 266 -12.92 -0.95 11.93
C GLU A 266 -14.01 -0.73 10.88
N TYR A 267 -14.23 0.51 10.44
CA TYR A 267 -15.21 0.80 9.39
C TYR A 267 -14.89 0.09 8.06
N LYS A 268 -13.61 -0.23 7.78
CA LYS A 268 -13.20 -1.04 6.62
C LYS A 268 -13.21 -2.53 6.91
N THR A 269 -13.11 -2.97 8.16
CA THR A 269 -12.79 -4.37 8.48
C THR A 269 -13.91 -5.14 9.20
N ASN A 270 -14.85 -4.43 9.83
CA ASN A 270 -15.94 -5.03 10.58
C ASN A 270 -17.23 -5.05 9.74
N LEU A 271 -17.48 -6.19 9.08
CA LEU A 271 -18.65 -6.39 8.23
C LEU A 271 -19.98 -6.30 9.02
N GLU A 272 -20.04 -6.90 10.19
CA GLU A 272 -21.29 -6.97 10.98
C GLU A 272 -21.71 -5.58 11.48
N THR A 273 -20.75 -4.77 11.94
CA THR A 273 -21.01 -3.38 12.30
C THR A 273 -21.52 -2.56 11.12
N ASN A 274 -20.92 -2.72 9.94
CA ASN A 274 -21.36 -2.04 8.72
C ASN A 274 -22.77 -2.47 8.29
N ILE A 275 -23.09 -3.77 8.38
CA ILE A 275 -24.43 -4.30 8.11
C ILE A 275 -25.44 -3.71 9.10
N LYS A 276 -25.13 -3.66 10.39
CA LYS A 276 -26.00 -3.08 11.42
C LYS A 276 -26.29 -1.61 11.15
N GLN A 277 -25.26 -0.80 10.93
CA GLN A 277 -25.40 0.63 10.61
C GLN A 277 -26.23 0.82 9.33
N LYS A 278 -26.02 0.00 8.30
CA LYS A 278 -26.79 0.08 7.07
C LYS A 278 -28.26 -0.27 7.30
N THR A 279 -28.52 -1.29 8.11
CA THR A 279 -29.87 -1.74 8.49
C THR A 279 -30.62 -0.63 9.21
N GLU A 280 -30.00 0.03 10.20
CA GLU A 280 -30.58 1.18 10.90
C GLU A 280 -30.93 2.32 9.94
N ASN A 281 -30.05 2.62 8.99
CA ASN A 281 -30.30 3.66 7.97
C ASN A 281 -31.44 3.28 7.02
N ILE A 282 -31.59 2.00 6.68
CA ILE A 282 -32.71 1.49 5.88
C ILE A 282 -34.02 1.64 6.65
N TYR A 283 -34.06 1.27 7.94
CA TYR A 283 -35.26 1.45 8.77
C TYR A 283 -35.66 2.91 8.92
N LYS A 284 -34.69 3.83 9.08
CA LYS A 284 -34.98 5.27 9.09
C LYS A 284 -35.59 5.76 7.78
N LYS A 285 -35.22 5.16 6.64
CA LYS A 285 -35.66 5.59 5.31
C LYS A 285 -36.99 4.97 4.86
N TYR A 286 -37.23 3.71 5.20
CA TYR A 286 -38.38 2.94 4.68
C TYR A 286 -39.35 2.47 5.78
N GLY A 287 -39.05 2.72 7.05
CA GLY A 287 -39.83 2.26 8.20
C GLY A 287 -39.39 0.88 8.70
N GLN A 288 -39.76 0.55 9.93
CA GLN A 288 -39.39 -0.72 10.58
C GLN A 288 -40.11 -1.95 10.01
N SER A 289 -41.19 -1.75 9.24
CA SER A 289 -41.97 -2.83 8.63
C SER A 289 -41.30 -3.47 7.40
N VAL A 290 -40.20 -2.89 6.90
CA VAL A 290 -39.48 -3.42 5.74
C VAL A 290 -38.67 -4.65 6.10
N ASN A 291 -38.76 -5.71 5.29
CA ASN A 291 -37.93 -6.90 5.45
C ASN A 291 -36.52 -6.63 4.93
N ILE A 292 -35.48 -6.87 5.72
CA ILE A 292 -34.09 -6.69 5.29
C ILE A 292 -33.43 -8.05 5.12
N VAL A 293 -32.81 -8.23 3.96
CA VAL A 293 -32.27 -9.51 3.52
C VAL A 293 -30.82 -9.30 3.10
N ILE A 294 -29.87 -9.81 3.90
CA ILE A 294 -28.46 -9.76 3.53
C ILE A 294 -28.18 -10.86 2.51
N SER A 295 -27.56 -10.49 1.39
CA SER A 295 -27.11 -11.46 0.40
C SER A 295 -26.11 -12.41 1.04
N SER A 296 -26.36 -13.71 0.91
CA SER A 296 -25.47 -14.75 1.38
C SER A 296 -25.29 -15.76 0.26
N SER A 297 -24.03 -16.17 0.05
CA SER A 297 -23.69 -17.23 -0.89
C SER A 297 -24.26 -18.59 -0.48
N GLU A 298 -24.56 -18.80 0.81
CA GLU A 298 -25.23 -20.02 1.30
C GLU A 298 -26.56 -20.28 0.58
N ARG A 299 -27.26 -19.23 0.12
CA ARG A 299 -28.53 -19.37 -0.61
C ARG A 299 -28.37 -20.12 -1.94
N ASN A 300 -27.17 -20.07 -2.53
CA ASN A 300 -26.83 -20.65 -3.83
C ASN A 300 -25.79 -21.77 -3.72
N ARG A 301 -25.49 -22.27 -2.51
CA ARG A 301 -24.54 -23.39 -2.33
C ARG A 301 -25.05 -24.65 -3.04
N ALA A 302 -24.18 -25.56 -3.42
CA ALA A 302 -24.59 -26.84 -3.98
C ALA A 302 -25.50 -27.60 -2.99
N TYR A 303 -26.40 -28.43 -3.48
CA TYR A 303 -27.16 -29.34 -2.62
C TYR A 303 -26.23 -30.45 -2.13
N THR A 304 -26.20 -30.69 -0.82
CA THR A 304 -25.53 -31.87 -0.26
C THR A 304 -26.29 -33.14 -0.61
N PHE A 305 -25.67 -34.29 -0.43
CA PHE A 305 -26.33 -35.58 -0.67
C PHE A 305 -27.55 -35.74 0.26
N GLU A 306 -27.41 -35.37 1.52
CA GLU A 306 -28.46 -35.44 2.53
C GLU A 306 -29.63 -34.49 2.21
N GLU A 307 -29.35 -33.28 1.71
CA GLU A 307 -30.38 -32.36 1.26
C GLU A 307 -31.14 -32.93 0.04
N ILE A 308 -30.44 -33.60 -0.89
CA ILE A 308 -31.06 -34.25 -2.05
C ILE A 308 -31.98 -35.40 -1.59
N GLU A 309 -31.50 -36.28 -0.70
CA GLU A 309 -32.32 -37.36 -0.15
C GLU A 309 -33.55 -36.82 0.57
N LEU A 310 -33.39 -35.73 1.34
CA LEU A 310 -34.50 -35.11 2.03
C LEU A 310 -35.51 -34.50 1.05
N ILE A 311 -35.05 -33.84 -0.03
CA ILE A 311 -35.95 -33.33 -1.09
C ILE A 311 -36.75 -34.47 -1.70
N ILE A 312 -36.09 -35.59 -2.05
CA ILE A 312 -36.77 -36.75 -2.63
C ILE A 312 -37.84 -37.25 -1.67
N LYS A 313 -37.46 -37.51 -0.41
CA LYS A 313 -38.36 -37.99 0.64
C LYS A 313 -39.59 -37.08 0.83
N LEU A 314 -39.36 -35.77 0.98
CA LEU A 314 -40.44 -34.80 1.21
C LEU A 314 -41.34 -34.68 -0.01
N LYS A 315 -40.76 -34.77 -1.22
CA LYS A 315 -41.55 -34.61 -2.44
C LYS A 315 -42.38 -35.85 -2.78
N THR A 316 -41.87 -37.06 -2.51
CA THR A 316 -42.66 -38.30 -2.55
C THR A 316 -43.80 -38.28 -1.52
N ALA A 317 -43.62 -37.58 -0.40
CA ALA A 317 -44.66 -37.34 0.60
C ALA A 317 -45.61 -36.17 0.26
N ASN A 318 -45.61 -35.66 -0.99
CA ASN A 318 -46.45 -34.55 -1.46
C ASN A 318 -46.28 -33.22 -0.69
N VAL A 319 -45.15 -32.99 -0.03
CA VAL A 319 -44.85 -31.70 0.61
C VAL A 319 -44.66 -30.62 -0.48
N THR A 320 -45.14 -29.40 -0.21
CA THR A 320 -45.06 -28.29 -1.16
C THR A 320 -43.63 -27.78 -1.34
N ASP A 321 -43.30 -27.26 -2.52
CA ASP A 321 -41.94 -26.76 -2.81
C ASP A 321 -41.54 -25.63 -1.85
N GLN A 322 -42.50 -24.81 -1.43
CA GLN A 322 -42.27 -23.73 -0.46
C GLN A 322 -41.91 -24.29 0.91
N ALA A 323 -42.63 -25.30 1.41
CA ALA A 323 -42.32 -25.91 2.71
C ALA A 323 -40.96 -26.62 2.71
N ILE A 324 -40.60 -27.28 1.59
CA ILE A 324 -39.26 -27.87 1.42
C ILE A 324 -38.18 -26.77 1.42
N ALA A 325 -38.42 -25.66 0.73
CA ALA A 325 -37.51 -24.51 0.69
C ALA A 325 -37.29 -23.92 2.09
N ASP A 326 -38.37 -23.70 2.84
CA ASP A 326 -38.30 -23.16 4.20
C ASP A 326 -37.55 -24.12 5.14
N GLN A 327 -37.80 -25.43 5.05
CA GLN A 327 -37.13 -26.45 5.87
C GLN A 327 -35.62 -26.54 5.58
N LEU A 328 -35.21 -26.40 4.32
CA LEU A 328 -33.80 -26.47 3.92
C LEU A 328 -33.07 -25.11 3.99
N GLY A 329 -33.77 -24.03 4.35
CA GLY A 329 -33.22 -22.68 4.26
C GLY A 329 -32.83 -22.27 2.83
N ARG A 330 -33.51 -22.85 1.82
CA ARG A 330 -33.25 -22.61 0.39
C ARG A 330 -34.26 -21.62 -0.17
N THR A 331 -33.93 -21.05 -1.33
CA THR A 331 -34.93 -20.25 -2.05
C THR A 331 -35.91 -21.16 -2.76
N TYR A 332 -37.18 -20.72 -2.86
CA TYR A 332 -38.23 -21.42 -3.61
C TYR A 332 -37.76 -21.85 -5.01
N TRP A 333 -37.18 -20.91 -5.78
CA TRP A 333 -36.68 -21.20 -7.12
C TRP A 333 -35.55 -22.22 -7.14
N SER A 334 -34.65 -22.20 -6.16
CA SER A 334 -33.59 -23.22 -6.05
C SER A 334 -34.18 -24.62 -5.90
N ILE A 335 -35.22 -24.78 -5.07
CA ILE A 335 -35.92 -26.06 -4.89
C ILE A 335 -36.66 -26.47 -6.16
N VAL A 336 -37.40 -25.56 -6.79
CA VAL A 336 -38.11 -25.82 -8.06
C VAL A 336 -37.14 -26.31 -9.13
N TYR A 337 -36.01 -25.63 -9.32
CA TYR A 337 -34.99 -26.06 -10.28
C TYR A 337 -34.39 -27.41 -9.92
N LYS A 338 -34.10 -27.65 -8.63
CA LYS A 338 -33.52 -28.92 -8.18
C LYS A 338 -34.47 -30.09 -8.38
N ILE A 339 -35.75 -29.93 -8.07
CA ILE A 339 -36.79 -30.94 -8.34
C ILE A 339 -36.88 -31.21 -9.85
N GLY A 340 -36.84 -30.16 -10.67
CA GLY A 340 -36.79 -30.32 -12.13
C GLY A 340 -35.59 -31.14 -12.61
N ASP A 341 -34.40 -30.92 -12.04
CA ASP A 341 -33.18 -31.70 -12.32
C ASP A 341 -33.33 -33.17 -11.87
N LEU A 342 -33.89 -33.41 -10.68
CA LEU A 342 -34.11 -34.76 -10.15
C LEU A 342 -35.10 -35.57 -11.00
N ARG A 343 -36.18 -34.95 -11.47
CA ARG A 343 -37.15 -35.57 -12.40
C ARG A 343 -36.50 -35.95 -13.73
N LYS A 344 -35.66 -35.08 -14.28
CA LYS A 344 -34.90 -35.37 -15.51
C LYS A 344 -33.94 -36.55 -15.36
N LYS A 345 -33.46 -36.80 -14.14
CA LYS A 345 -32.59 -37.92 -13.78
C LYS A 345 -33.36 -39.17 -13.33
N SER A 346 -34.70 -39.16 -13.40
CA SER A 346 -35.56 -40.26 -12.95
C SER A 346 -35.35 -40.63 -11.47
N LEU A 347 -34.98 -39.66 -10.64
CA LEU A 347 -34.82 -39.82 -9.19
C LEU A 347 -36.07 -39.39 -8.39
N LEU A 348 -37.09 -38.85 -9.09
CA LEU A 348 -38.37 -38.37 -8.56
C LEU A 348 -39.52 -38.68 -9.50
#